data_AF-A0A1Q5UBC6-F1
#
_entry.id   AF-A0A1Q5UBC6-F1
#
_cell.length_a   1.000
_cell.length_b   1.000
_cell.length_c   1.000
_cell.angle_alpha   90.00
_cell.angle_beta   90.00
_cell.angle_gamma   90.00
#
_symmetry.space_group_name_H-M   'P 1'
#
loop_
_entity.id
_entity.type
_entity.pdbx_description
1 polymer ?
#
loop_
_entity_poly.entity_id
_entity_poly.type
_entity_poly.pdbx_seq_one_letter_code
_entity_poly.pdbx_strand_id
1 'polypeptide(L)'
;MLRAHCPIRTVEEEQQEQFKDAKPCIVPDTTFARAVDQALRACFALLKFTDHIQIVYIRGSTGKVDVYFDKGQGSLKIHCRWLDFACMHHRSLCRPWSRTNLADITAPFFCCHVVEEVLVRSLASMFKAHPTSRLAEVIFMRQIDHRIQLKPYPGGILVSWEDNESESVRRLGPSGPDYHVVLHEDNCANSGTALLHDEAALPNDVVPCGCRRQFARQTHRMCLFTGLSHTSTYYAMISLYEDRAFYGVPSDRVSPESYEKVGSLSL
;
A
#
# COMPACT_ATOMS: atom_id res chain seq x y z
N MET A 1 24.67 31.59 31.66
CA MET A 1 23.92 30.64 30.81
C MET A 1 23.33 29.55 31.71
N LEU A 2 22.02 29.54 31.93
CA LEU A 2 21.34 28.56 32.78
C LEU A 2 20.71 27.46 31.91
N ARG A 3 21.39 26.33 31.75
CA ARG A 3 20.76 25.06 31.35
C ARG A 3 21.45 23.84 31.96
N ALA A 4 22.00 24.00 33.16
CA ALA A 4 22.61 22.88 33.87
C ALA A 4 21.58 22.04 34.64
N HIS A 5 20.40 22.59 35.01
CA HIS A 5 19.49 21.97 35.99
C HIS A 5 17.99 22.19 35.69
N CYS A 6 17.58 22.27 34.42
CA CYS A 6 16.15 22.33 34.07
C CYS A 6 15.68 20.95 33.60
N PRO A 7 14.82 20.23 34.34
CA PRO A 7 14.34 18.90 33.96
C PRO A 7 13.30 18.92 32.82
N ILE A 8 12.96 20.10 32.30
CA ILE A 8 11.94 20.27 31.25
C ILE A 8 12.60 20.10 29.89
N ARG A 9 12.36 18.96 29.27
CA ARG A 9 12.71 18.68 27.87
C ARG A 9 11.80 19.46 26.92
N THR A 10 12.33 19.94 25.80
CA THR A 10 11.48 20.39 24.68
C THR A 10 10.72 19.21 24.08
N VAL A 11 9.70 19.49 23.26
CA VAL A 11 8.95 18.43 22.57
C VAL A 11 9.88 17.57 21.72
N GLU A 12 10.87 18.18 21.06
CA GLU A 12 11.86 17.49 20.24
C GLU A 12 12.83 16.65 21.08
N GLU A 13 13.29 17.19 22.22
CA GLU A 13 14.16 16.47 23.15
C GLU A 13 13.44 15.24 23.74
N GLU A 14 12.15 15.37 24.06
CA GLU A 14 11.33 14.25 24.54
C GLU A 14 11.02 13.22 23.44
N GLN A 15 10.74 13.67 22.20
CA GLN A 15 10.56 12.78 21.06
C GLN A 15 11.83 11.98 20.75
N GLN A 16 12.98 12.64 20.74
CA GLN A 16 14.26 12.00 20.51
C GLN A 16 14.55 10.97 21.59
N GLU A 17 14.36 11.30 22.86
CA GLU A 17 14.56 10.36 23.98
C GLU A 17 13.64 9.15 23.90
N GLN A 18 12.36 9.34 23.56
CA GLN A 18 11.41 8.22 23.42
C GLN A 18 11.74 7.29 22.24
N PHE A 19 12.44 7.79 21.21
CA PHE A 19 12.69 7.06 19.97
C PHE A 19 14.15 6.60 19.79
N LYS A 20 15.07 7.07 20.64
CA LYS A 20 16.50 6.74 20.58
C LYS A 20 16.74 5.25 20.86
N ASP A 21 16.08 4.72 21.89
CA ASP A 21 16.25 3.33 22.34
C ASP A 21 15.01 2.45 22.07
N ALA A 22 14.05 2.98 21.31
CA ALA A 22 12.84 2.24 20.97
C ALA A 22 13.17 1.05 20.06
N LYS A 23 12.64 -0.11 20.42
CA LYS A 23 12.92 -1.35 19.68
C LYS A 23 12.19 -1.32 18.34
N PRO A 24 12.88 -1.63 17.23
CA PRO A 24 12.23 -1.89 15.96
C PRO A 24 11.18 -2.99 16.12
N CYS A 25 10.08 -2.85 15.40
CA CYS A 25 9.09 -3.90 15.26
C CYS A 25 9.02 -4.37 13.81
N ILE A 26 8.74 -5.65 13.64
CA ILE A 26 8.47 -6.23 12.34
C ILE A 26 7.06 -5.83 11.93
N VAL A 27 6.88 -5.48 10.65
CA VAL A 27 5.54 -5.26 10.07
C VAL A 27 4.72 -6.54 10.28
N PRO A 28 3.59 -6.49 10.99
CA PRO A 28 2.75 -7.68 11.16
C PRO A 28 2.35 -8.25 9.81
N ASP A 29 2.32 -9.58 9.68
CA ASP A 29 1.84 -10.25 8.46
C ASP A 29 0.31 -10.27 8.44
N THR A 30 -0.27 -9.08 8.33
CA THR A 30 -1.71 -8.87 8.13
C THR A 30 -1.90 -8.03 6.88
N THR A 31 -2.99 -8.27 6.16
CA THR A 31 -3.29 -7.51 4.94
C THR A 31 -3.36 -6.01 5.20
N PHE A 32 -3.93 -5.61 6.34
CA PHE A 32 -3.98 -4.21 6.77
C PHE A 32 -2.57 -3.61 6.94
N ALA A 33 -1.70 -4.27 7.70
CA ALA A 33 -0.34 -3.77 7.95
C ALA A 33 0.49 -3.71 6.67
N ARG A 34 0.39 -4.72 5.80
CA ARG A 34 1.06 -4.72 4.48
C ARG A 34 0.57 -3.57 3.61
N ALA A 35 -0.74 -3.33 3.59
CA ALA A 35 -1.33 -2.25 2.79
C ALA A 35 -0.92 -0.85 3.27
N VAL A 36 -0.94 -0.62 4.59
CA VAL A 36 -0.48 0.64 5.17
C VAL A 36 1.01 0.86 4.90
N ASP A 37 1.85 -0.16 5.11
CA ASP A 37 3.29 -0.06 4.86
C ASP A 37 3.60 0.23 3.40
N GLN A 38 3.03 -0.55 2.47
CA GLN A 38 3.24 -0.37 1.05
C GLN A 38 2.80 1.01 0.58
N ALA A 39 1.62 1.48 1.01
CA ALA A 39 1.12 2.80 0.62
C ALA A 39 1.98 3.93 1.19
N LEU A 40 2.42 3.84 2.44
CA LEU A 40 3.33 4.84 3.02
C LEU A 40 4.65 4.88 2.25
N ARG A 41 5.25 3.73 1.97
CA ARG A 41 6.48 3.64 1.17
C ARG A 41 6.29 4.21 -0.22
N ALA A 42 5.17 3.91 -0.89
CA ALA A 42 4.84 4.48 -2.20
C ALA A 42 4.69 6.00 -2.15
N CYS A 43 4.05 6.56 -1.12
CA CYS A 43 3.96 8.00 -0.90
C CYS A 43 5.34 8.67 -0.81
N PHE A 44 6.26 8.11 -0.01
CA PHE A 44 7.62 8.66 0.09
C PHE A 44 8.46 8.41 -1.16
N ALA A 45 8.26 7.30 -1.88
CA ALA A 45 8.90 7.07 -3.16
C ALA A 45 8.42 8.06 -4.23
N LEU A 46 7.14 8.47 -4.19
CA LEU A 46 6.56 9.43 -5.13
C LEU A 46 7.19 10.82 -4.96
N LEU A 47 7.38 11.21 -3.71
CA LEU A 47 8.09 12.42 -3.31
C LEU A 47 9.61 12.23 -3.51
N LYS A 48 10.14 12.60 -4.69
CA LYS A 48 11.56 12.36 -5.05
C LYS A 48 12.58 12.82 -4.00
N PHE A 49 12.28 13.84 -3.20
CA PHE A 49 13.17 14.31 -2.14
C PHE A 49 13.14 13.46 -0.86
N THR A 50 12.31 12.40 -0.79
CA THR A 50 12.23 11.45 0.33
C THR A 50 12.51 10.00 -0.07
N ASP A 51 12.98 9.76 -1.29
CA ASP A 51 13.28 8.41 -1.82
C ASP A 51 14.33 7.64 -1.00
N HIS A 52 15.27 8.36 -0.40
CA HIS A 52 16.35 7.84 0.43
C HIS A 52 15.94 7.63 1.90
N ILE A 53 14.70 7.98 2.28
CA ILE A 53 14.25 7.89 3.67
C ILE A 53 13.84 6.47 4.02
N GLN A 54 14.45 5.91 5.05
CA GLN A 54 14.11 4.59 5.54
C GLN A 54 12.94 4.66 6.53
N ILE A 55 11.81 4.02 6.19
CA ILE A 55 10.70 3.83 7.15
C ILE A 55 11.04 2.68 8.10
N VAL A 56 11.01 2.97 9.40
CA VAL A 56 11.24 2.01 10.48
C VAL A 56 10.07 2.07 11.45
N TYR A 57 9.40 0.93 11.68
CA TYR A 57 8.38 0.88 12.72
C TYR A 57 8.99 0.54 14.06
N ILE A 58 8.55 1.23 15.10
CA ILE A 58 9.08 1.06 16.44
C ILE A 58 7.98 0.81 17.47
N ARG A 59 8.31 0.05 18.51
CA ARG A 59 7.46 -0.08 19.69
C ARG A 59 7.89 0.99 20.69
N GLY A 60 7.13 2.09 20.77
CA GLY A 60 7.36 3.16 21.74
C GLY A 60 6.78 2.84 23.11
N SER A 61 7.22 3.59 24.13
CA SER A 61 6.52 3.64 25.42
C SER A 61 5.13 4.23 25.22
N THR A 62 4.16 3.77 26.00
CA THR A 62 2.76 4.21 25.91
C THR A 62 2.62 5.74 25.96
N GLY A 63 2.36 6.38 24.82
CA GLY A 63 1.29 7.38 24.80
C GLY A 63 1.48 8.75 24.16
N LYS A 64 2.59 9.18 23.53
CA LYS A 64 2.63 10.56 22.99
C LYS A 64 3.27 10.82 21.63
N VAL A 65 4.16 9.97 21.15
CA VAL A 65 4.89 10.26 19.90
C VAL A 65 4.56 9.24 18.83
N ASP A 66 3.96 9.72 17.76
CA ASP A 66 3.49 8.91 16.64
C ASP A 66 4.57 8.66 15.59
N VAL A 67 5.31 9.72 15.26
CA VAL A 67 6.30 9.74 14.21
C VAL A 67 7.46 10.63 14.64
N TYR A 68 8.67 10.22 14.31
CA TYR A 68 9.89 11.01 14.50
C TYR A 68 10.84 10.80 13.34
N PHE A 69 11.30 11.89 12.72
CA PHE A 69 12.35 11.83 11.72
C PHE A 69 13.73 12.00 12.34
N ASP A 70 14.52 10.92 12.30
CA ASP A 70 15.91 10.91 12.71
C ASP A 70 16.79 11.40 11.55
N LYS A 71 17.11 12.69 11.57
CA LYS A 71 17.97 13.33 10.54
C LYS A 71 19.37 12.72 10.48
N GLY A 72 19.89 12.21 11.59
CA GLY A 72 21.24 11.64 11.63
C GLY A 72 21.31 10.28 10.93
N GLN A 73 20.24 9.50 11.01
CA GLN A 73 20.13 8.18 10.37
C GLN A 73 19.40 8.20 9.02
N GLY A 74 18.76 9.31 8.66
CA GLY A 74 17.90 9.37 7.47
C GLY A 74 16.66 8.46 7.60
N SER A 75 16.20 8.21 8.83
CA SER A 75 15.13 7.25 9.10
C SER A 75 13.89 7.93 9.65
N LEU A 76 12.73 7.59 9.09
CA LEU A 76 11.43 7.97 9.60
C LEU A 76 10.92 6.85 10.51
N LYS A 77 10.91 7.12 11.80
CA LYS A 77 10.45 6.18 12.80
C LYS A 77 8.94 6.38 13.04
N ILE A 78 8.15 5.32 12.91
CA ILE A 78 6.69 5.34 13.04
C ILE A 78 6.26 4.37 14.14
N HIS A 79 5.36 4.77 15.03
CA HIS A 79 4.88 3.90 16.09
C HIS A 79 4.10 2.69 15.52
N CYS A 80 4.40 1.48 15.97
CA CYS A 80 3.82 0.23 15.43
C CYS A 80 2.29 0.12 15.54
N ARG A 81 1.69 0.93 16.43
CA ARG A 81 0.22 1.05 16.59
C ARG A 81 -0.48 1.39 15.27
N TRP A 82 0.18 2.12 14.37
CA TRP A 82 -0.37 2.50 13.07
C TRP A 82 -0.57 1.30 12.12
N LEU A 83 0.06 0.15 12.42
CA LEU A 83 -0.11 -1.11 11.70
C LEU A 83 -1.13 -2.05 12.36
N ASP A 84 -1.73 -1.66 13.48
CA ASP A 84 -2.72 -2.45 14.20
C ASP A 84 -4.12 -1.93 13.88
N PHE A 85 -4.91 -2.78 13.21
CA PHE A 85 -6.27 -2.44 12.81
C PHE A 85 -7.14 -2.06 14.01
N ALA A 86 -7.14 -2.86 15.08
CA ALA A 86 -8.00 -2.60 16.22
C ALA A 86 -7.63 -1.27 16.90
N CYS A 87 -6.33 -0.97 17.01
CA CYS A 87 -5.82 0.26 17.58
C CYS A 87 -6.25 1.49 16.79
N MET A 88 -6.19 1.44 15.46
CA MET A 88 -6.56 2.57 14.59
C MET A 88 -8.07 2.80 14.51
N HIS A 89 -8.87 1.74 14.65
CA HIS A 89 -10.33 1.81 14.51
C HIS A 89 -11.09 1.91 15.83
N HIS A 90 -10.40 1.87 16.97
CA HIS A 90 -11.06 1.96 18.27
C HIS A 90 -11.73 3.32 18.52
N ARG A 91 -11.27 4.40 17.85
CA ARG A 91 -11.78 5.78 18.03
C ARG A 91 -12.00 6.57 16.74
N SER A 92 -11.42 6.13 15.63
CA SER A 92 -11.54 6.81 14.34
C SER A 92 -12.56 6.09 13.46
N LEU A 93 -13.58 6.82 13.02
CA LEU A 93 -14.47 6.32 11.97
C LEU A 93 -13.69 6.39 10.66
N CYS A 94 -13.50 5.24 10.02
CA CYS A 94 -13.17 5.24 8.60
C CYS A 94 -14.21 6.05 7.84
N ARG A 95 -13.81 6.77 6.79
CA ARG A 95 -14.81 7.32 5.86
C ARG A 95 -15.75 6.17 5.44
N PRO A 96 -17.07 6.38 5.48
CA PRO A 96 -18.05 5.38 5.12
C PRO A 96 -18.07 5.20 3.60
N TRP A 97 -17.07 4.52 3.05
CA TRP A 97 -16.98 4.25 1.61
C TRP A 97 -17.12 2.78 1.23
N SER A 98 -17.07 1.82 2.16
CA SER A 98 -17.45 0.44 1.87
C SER A 98 -18.83 0.08 2.43
N ARG A 99 -19.64 -0.56 1.58
CA ARG A 99 -20.96 -1.13 1.91
C ARG A 99 -20.87 -2.52 2.56
N THR A 100 -19.67 -2.97 2.92
CA THR A 100 -19.44 -4.31 3.46
C THR A 100 -19.28 -4.24 4.97
N ASN A 101 -20.16 -4.97 5.66
CA ASN A 101 -20.26 -5.08 7.12
C ASN A 101 -18.89 -5.05 7.83
N LEU A 102 -18.78 -4.21 8.85
CA LEU A 102 -17.70 -4.20 9.86
C LEU A 102 -17.47 -5.54 10.58
N ALA A 103 -18.24 -6.59 10.25
CA ALA A 103 -18.16 -7.92 10.85
C ALA A 103 -17.02 -8.78 10.29
N ASP A 104 -16.48 -8.43 9.11
CA ASP A 104 -15.38 -9.19 8.51
C ASP A 104 -14.03 -8.52 8.78
N ILE A 105 -13.52 -8.73 10.00
CA ILE A 105 -12.16 -8.35 10.45
C ILE A 105 -11.05 -9.02 9.63
N THR A 106 -11.38 -9.99 8.76
CA THR A 106 -10.44 -10.62 7.83
C THR A 106 -10.51 -10.05 6.43
N ALA A 107 -11.53 -9.22 6.13
CA ALA A 107 -11.63 -8.54 4.86
C ALA A 107 -10.50 -7.49 4.74
N PRO A 108 -9.67 -7.55 3.69
CA PRO A 108 -8.72 -6.50 3.33
C PRO A 108 -9.46 -5.16 3.23
N PHE A 109 -9.29 -4.32 4.25
CA PHE A 109 -9.79 -2.96 4.26
C PHE A 109 -8.58 -2.03 4.31
N PHE A 110 -8.39 -1.25 3.24
CA PHE A 110 -7.39 -0.19 3.24
C PHE A 110 -7.96 1.06 3.90
N CYS A 111 -7.23 1.57 4.88
CA CYS A 111 -7.59 2.80 5.54
C CYS A 111 -6.80 3.96 4.95
N CYS A 112 -7.31 4.57 3.88
CA CYS A 112 -6.70 5.78 3.33
C CYS A 112 -6.46 6.84 4.40
N HIS A 113 -7.37 6.97 5.38
CA HIS A 113 -7.25 7.90 6.50
C HIS A 113 -6.02 7.62 7.40
N VAL A 114 -5.64 6.36 7.60
CA VAL A 114 -4.46 5.98 8.40
C VAL A 114 -3.19 6.43 7.68
N VAL A 115 -3.08 6.08 6.39
CA VAL A 115 -1.94 6.47 5.56
C VAL A 115 -1.83 8.00 5.48
N GLU A 116 -2.96 8.69 5.36
CA GLU A 116 -3.05 10.15 5.32
C GLU A 116 -2.55 10.79 6.61
N GLU A 117 -3.08 10.35 7.74
CA GLU A 117 -2.71 10.92 9.04
C GLU A 117 -1.22 10.69 9.33
N VAL A 118 -0.70 9.49 9.04
CA VAL A 118 0.72 9.19 9.21
C VAL A 118 1.58 10.01 8.26
N LEU A 119 1.20 10.15 6.98
CA LEU A 119 1.95 10.94 6.01
C LEU A 119 2.03 12.41 6.43
N VAL A 120 0.90 13.01 6.84
CA VAL A 120 0.86 14.40 7.32
C VAL A 120 1.76 14.59 8.53
N ARG A 121 1.68 13.70 9.53
CA ARG A 121 2.54 13.75 10.73
C ARG A 121 4.02 13.58 10.38
N SER A 122 4.32 12.72 9.40
CA SER A 122 5.68 12.46 8.92
C SER A 122 6.29 13.68 8.22
N LEU A 123 5.54 14.29 7.28
CA LEU A 123 5.95 15.51 6.61
C LEU A 123 6.18 16.65 7.61
N ALA A 124 5.28 16.81 8.60
CA ALA A 124 5.45 17.78 9.66
C ALA A 124 6.74 17.54 10.48
N SER A 125 7.02 16.28 10.81
CA SER A 125 8.24 15.89 11.53
C SER A 125 9.52 16.20 10.74
N MET A 126 9.53 15.95 9.43
CA MET A 126 10.69 16.19 8.57
C MET A 126 10.96 17.68 8.33
N PHE A 127 9.90 18.44 8.01
CA PHE A 127 10.02 19.82 7.51
C PHE A 127 9.85 20.90 8.57
N LYS A 128 9.47 20.55 9.81
CA LYS A 128 9.22 21.51 10.91
C LYS A 128 8.25 22.63 10.54
N ALA A 129 7.37 22.38 9.57
CA ALA A 129 6.31 23.26 9.12
C ALA A 129 5.02 22.44 9.08
N HIS A 130 3.86 23.07 9.31
CA HIS A 130 2.61 22.42 8.94
C HIS A 130 2.65 22.18 7.43
N PRO A 131 2.65 20.91 6.99
CA PRO A 131 2.62 20.64 5.56
C PRO A 131 1.36 21.32 5.03
N THR A 132 1.50 22.11 3.97
CA THR A 132 0.35 22.60 3.22
C THR A 132 -0.45 21.36 2.83
N SER A 133 -1.67 21.24 3.36
CA SER A 133 -2.59 20.09 3.22
C SER A 133 -2.64 19.53 1.79
N ARG A 134 -2.43 20.41 0.81
CA ARG A 134 -2.38 20.14 -0.62
C ARG A 134 -1.42 19.04 -1.07
N LEU A 135 -0.24 18.86 -0.47
CA LEU A 135 0.70 17.83 -0.96
C LEU A 135 0.20 16.42 -0.63
N ALA A 136 -0.28 16.21 0.61
CA ALA A 136 -0.91 14.96 1.00
C ALA A 136 -2.21 14.76 0.18
N GLU A 137 -3.05 15.79 0.10
CA GLU A 137 -4.33 15.76 -0.63
C GLU A 137 -4.16 15.40 -2.13
N VAL A 138 -3.11 15.91 -2.80
CA VAL A 138 -2.79 15.58 -4.20
C VAL A 138 -2.32 14.13 -4.38
N ILE A 139 -1.58 13.58 -3.41
CA ILE A 139 -1.14 12.17 -3.43
C ILE A 139 -2.34 11.24 -3.18
N PHE A 140 -3.22 11.58 -2.24
CA PHE A 140 -4.38 10.75 -1.87
C PHE A 140 -5.51 10.76 -2.89
N MET A 141 -5.75 11.88 -3.57
CA MET A 141 -6.87 11.99 -4.50
C MET A 141 -6.68 11.23 -5.83
N ARG A 142 -5.51 10.64 -6.09
CA ARG A 142 -5.20 10.01 -7.38
C ARG A 142 -4.62 8.59 -7.30
N GLN A 143 -4.39 8.05 -6.12
CA GLN A 143 -3.57 6.84 -6.00
C GLN A 143 -4.30 5.72 -5.28
N ILE A 144 -4.28 4.56 -5.92
CA ILE A 144 -5.35 3.61 -5.82
C ILE A 144 -5.01 2.51 -4.85
N ASP A 145 -5.93 2.32 -3.90
CA ASP A 145 -6.06 1.07 -3.20
C ASP A 145 -6.66 0.04 -4.13
N HIS A 146 -5.83 -0.86 -4.64
CA HIS A 146 -6.31 -2.02 -5.37
C HIS A 146 -6.41 -3.20 -4.41
N ARG A 147 -7.63 -3.53 -3.97
CA ARG A 147 -7.85 -4.85 -3.40
C ARG A 147 -7.86 -5.87 -4.52
N ILE A 148 -6.72 -6.51 -4.75
CA ILE A 148 -6.55 -7.50 -5.80
C ILE A 148 -7.08 -8.86 -5.31
N GLN A 149 -7.92 -9.49 -6.11
CA GLN A 149 -8.41 -10.86 -5.90
C GLN A 149 -8.04 -11.72 -7.11
N LEU A 150 -7.44 -12.87 -6.84
CA LEU A 150 -7.18 -13.90 -7.84
C LEU A 150 -8.13 -15.07 -7.57
N LYS A 151 -8.83 -15.50 -8.62
CA LYS A 151 -9.70 -16.67 -8.57
C LYS A 151 -9.30 -17.65 -9.67
N PRO A 152 -9.09 -18.93 -9.34
CA PRO A 152 -8.94 -19.97 -10.35
C PRO A 152 -10.17 -19.98 -11.28
N TYR A 153 -9.94 -20.08 -12.58
CA TYR A 153 -10.99 -20.06 -13.59
C TYR A 153 -10.70 -21.17 -14.62
N PRO A 154 -11.72 -21.75 -15.30
CA PRO A 154 -11.48 -22.73 -16.35
C PRO A 154 -10.42 -22.25 -17.37
N GLY A 155 -9.29 -22.97 -17.42
CA GLY A 155 -8.17 -22.66 -18.33
C GLY A 155 -7.32 -21.44 -17.95
N GLY A 156 -7.44 -20.90 -16.72
CA GLY A 156 -6.72 -19.70 -16.34
C GLY A 156 -6.93 -19.18 -14.91
N ILE A 157 -6.59 -17.90 -14.72
CA ILE A 157 -6.80 -17.16 -13.47
C ILE A 157 -7.53 -15.87 -13.80
N LEU A 158 -8.67 -15.66 -13.14
CA LEU A 158 -9.42 -14.42 -13.17
C LEU A 158 -8.85 -13.47 -12.12
N VAL A 159 -8.37 -12.31 -12.56
CA VAL A 159 -7.91 -11.22 -11.71
C VAL A 159 -9.01 -10.18 -11.66
N SER A 160 -9.39 -9.75 -10.46
CA SER A 160 -10.38 -8.68 -10.24
C SER A 160 -9.91 -7.77 -9.13
N TRP A 161 -10.27 -6.48 -9.17
CA TRP A 161 -9.88 -5.53 -8.14
C TRP A 161 -10.98 -4.57 -7.76
N GLU A 162 -10.89 -4.08 -6.54
CA GLU A 162 -11.63 -2.90 -6.11
C GLU A 162 -10.71 -1.68 -6.18
N ASP A 163 -11.29 -0.50 -6.37
CA ASP A 163 -10.57 0.77 -6.31
C ASP A 163 -11.42 1.80 -5.55
N ASN A 164 -10.79 2.88 -5.11
CA ASN A 164 -11.44 3.97 -4.38
C ASN A 164 -12.07 5.03 -5.32
N GLU A 165 -12.09 4.79 -6.63
CA GLU A 165 -12.62 5.76 -7.58
C GLU A 165 -14.15 5.75 -7.59
N SER A 166 -14.74 6.95 -7.53
CA SER A 166 -16.19 7.07 -7.54
C SER A 166 -16.76 6.68 -8.91
N GLU A 167 -17.92 6.02 -8.93
CA GLU A 167 -18.63 5.70 -10.18
C GLU A 167 -18.93 6.96 -11.02
N SER A 168 -19.07 8.13 -10.37
CA SER A 168 -19.19 9.42 -11.04
C SER A 168 -17.95 9.81 -11.84
N VAL A 169 -16.74 9.58 -11.32
CA VAL A 169 -15.48 9.83 -12.05
C VAL A 169 -15.35 8.85 -13.22
N ARG A 170 -15.71 7.59 -13.01
CA ARG A 170 -15.65 6.54 -14.04
C ARG A 170 -16.62 6.77 -15.21
N ARG A 171 -17.74 7.47 -14.97
CA ARG A 171 -18.75 7.79 -15.99
C ARG A 171 -18.43 9.03 -16.82
N LEU A 172 -17.37 9.79 -16.49
CA LEU A 172 -17.00 11.02 -17.21
C LEU A 172 -16.46 10.79 -18.63
N GLY A 173 -16.28 9.54 -19.07
CA GLY A 173 -16.21 9.22 -20.49
C GLY A 173 -15.34 8.01 -20.85
N PRO A 174 -15.31 7.61 -22.14
CA PRO A 174 -14.48 6.52 -22.66
C PRO A 174 -12.96 6.79 -22.65
N SER A 175 -12.53 7.90 -22.06
CA SER A 175 -11.15 8.39 -21.99
C SER A 175 -10.52 8.32 -20.59
N GLY A 176 -11.12 7.55 -19.66
CA GLY A 176 -10.50 7.24 -18.37
C GLY A 176 -9.24 6.39 -18.52
N PRO A 177 -8.29 6.45 -17.56
CA PRO A 177 -7.06 5.68 -17.63
C PRO A 177 -7.34 4.17 -17.59
N ASP A 178 -6.60 3.40 -18.38
CA ASP A 178 -6.61 1.95 -18.30
C ASP A 178 -5.81 1.49 -17.08
N TYR A 179 -6.13 0.31 -16.57
CA TYR A 179 -5.30 -0.41 -15.61
C TYR A 179 -4.26 -1.24 -16.35
N HIS A 180 -3.02 -1.21 -15.86
CA HIS A 180 -1.99 -2.15 -16.24
C HIS A 180 -1.92 -3.27 -15.21
N VAL A 181 -2.19 -4.49 -15.65
CA VAL A 181 -2.19 -5.70 -14.81
C VAL A 181 -1.07 -6.62 -15.27
N VAL A 182 -0.18 -6.99 -14.35
CA VAL A 182 0.89 -7.97 -14.60
C VAL A 182 0.66 -9.17 -13.72
N LEU A 183 0.61 -10.35 -14.32
CA LEU A 183 0.51 -11.63 -13.61
C LEU A 183 1.89 -12.27 -13.56
N HIS A 184 2.52 -12.18 -12.40
CA HIS A 184 3.84 -12.72 -12.14
C HIS A 184 3.80 -14.17 -11.72
N GLU A 185 4.74 -14.96 -12.23
CA GLU A 185 5.03 -16.28 -11.71
C GLU A 185 5.86 -16.18 -10.42
N ASP A 186 5.74 -17.16 -9.52
CA ASP A 186 6.48 -17.24 -8.25
C ASP A 186 7.98 -16.90 -8.37
N ASN A 187 8.64 -17.50 -9.36
CA ASN A 187 10.08 -17.38 -9.58
C ASN A 187 10.50 -16.06 -10.28
N CYS A 188 9.57 -15.12 -10.47
CA CYS A 188 9.85 -13.86 -11.12
C CYS A 188 10.87 -13.03 -10.32
N ALA A 189 11.96 -12.63 -10.98
CA ALA A 189 13.03 -11.81 -10.39
C ALA A 189 12.56 -10.40 -9.98
N ASN A 190 11.48 -9.90 -10.59
CA ASN A 190 10.78 -8.71 -10.10
C ASN A 190 9.93 -9.13 -8.90
N SER A 191 10.55 -9.12 -7.73
CA SER A 191 9.87 -9.24 -6.45
C SER A 191 8.74 -8.21 -6.41
N GLY A 192 7.55 -8.58 -5.94
CA GLY A 192 6.37 -7.70 -5.78
C GLY A 192 6.56 -6.53 -4.79
N THR A 193 7.76 -5.97 -4.74
CA THR A 193 8.24 -4.86 -3.92
C THR A 193 8.25 -3.55 -4.70
N ALA A 194 7.98 -3.57 -6.01
CA ALA A 194 7.87 -2.34 -6.79
C ALA A 194 6.68 -1.52 -6.26
N LEU A 195 6.96 -0.28 -5.87
CA LEU A 195 5.96 0.60 -5.24
C LEU A 195 5.22 1.46 -6.27
N LEU A 196 5.94 1.87 -7.31
CA LEU A 196 5.44 2.79 -8.34
C LEU A 196 5.61 2.15 -9.72
N HIS A 197 4.60 2.37 -10.55
CA HIS A 197 4.59 2.03 -11.97
C HIS A 197 5.57 2.92 -12.74
N ASP A 198 6.25 2.35 -13.72
CA ASP A 198 7.14 3.06 -14.63
C ASP A 198 6.59 2.87 -16.05
N GLU A 199 5.95 3.92 -16.58
CA GLU A 199 5.35 3.88 -17.90
C GLU A 199 6.42 3.84 -19.00
N ALA A 200 7.56 4.51 -18.79
CA ALA A 200 8.66 4.58 -19.74
C ALA A 200 9.39 3.25 -19.90
N ALA A 201 9.26 2.33 -18.94
CA ALA A 201 9.81 0.98 -19.00
C ALA A 201 9.01 0.00 -19.89
N LEU A 202 7.92 0.45 -20.53
CA LEU A 202 7.00 -0.42 -21.28
C LEU A 202 6.96 -0.18 -22.81
N PRO A 203 8.06 0.11 -23.53
CA PRO A 203 8.00 0.35 -24.97
C PRO A 203 7.64 -0.88 -25.82
N ASN A 204 7.61 -2.09 -25.24
CA ASN A 204 7.24 -3.34 -25.90
C ASN A 204 6.16 -4.10 -25.11
N ASP A 205 5.41 -4.98 -25.79
CA ASP A 205 4.38 -5.88 -25.25
C ASP A 205 4.82 -6.89 -24.18
N VAL A 206 6.07 -6.78 -23.74
CA VAL A 206 6.71 -7.69 -22.80
C VAL A 206 7.25 -6.85 -21.65
N VAL A 207 6.70 -7.05 -20.45
CA VAL A 207 7.31 -6.52 -19.22
C VAL A 207 8.74 -7.04 -19.10
N PRO A 208 9.67 -6.29 -18.48
CA PRO A 208 11.09 -6.68 -18.41
C PRO A 208 11.35 -8.10 -17.86
N CYS A 209 10.44 -8.61 -17.02
CA CYS A 209 10.51 -9.96 -16.45
C CYS A 209 9.90 -11.07 -17.33
N GLY A 210 9.32 -10.76 -18.50
CA GLY A 210 8.69 -11.73 -19.39
C GLY A 210 7.33 -12.27 -18.92
N CYS A 211 6.84 -11.84 -17.75
CA CYS A 211 5.54 -12.24 -17.23
C CYS A 211 4.38 -11.71 -18.10
N ARG A 212 3.19 -12.30 -17.96
CA ARG A 212 2.04 -11.89 -18.78
C ARG A 212 1.49 -10.57 -18.27
N ARG A 213 1.11 -9.69 -19.19
CA ARG A 213 0.43 -8.42 -18.89
C ARG A 213 -0.89 -8.29 -19.64
N GLN A 214 -1.81 -7.52 -19.10
CA GLN A 214 -3.05 -7.12 -19.75
C GLN A 214 -3.41 -5.70 -19.37
N PHE A 215 -4.10 -5.02 -20.27
CA PHE A 215 -4.74 -3.74 -20.00
C PHE A 215 -6.23 -3.96 -19.77
N ALA A 216 -6.78 -3.29 -18.78
CA ALA A 216 -8.19 -3.40 -18.44
C ALA A 216 -8.78 -2.03 -18.18
N ARG A 217 -9.91 -1.75 -18.83
CA ARG A 217 -10.62 -0.50 -18.61
C ARG A 217 -11.05 -0.37 -17.15
N GLN A 218 -11.02 0.86 -16.66
CA GLN A 218 -11.43 1.20 -15.30
C GLN A 218 -12.86 0.76 -14.97
N THR A 219 -13.74 0.62 -15.97
CA THR A 219 -15.12 0.17 -15.79
C THR A 219 -15.27 -1.33 -15.55
N HIS A 220 -14.35 -2.17 -16.05
CA HIS A 220 -14.47 -3.63 -15.92
C HIS A 220 -13.85 -4.15 -14.62
N ARG A 221 -12.70 -3.58 -14.20
CA ARG A 221 -11.94 -3.98 -13.00
C ARG A 221 -11.67 -5.48 -12.89
N MET A 222 -11.54 -6.14 -14.03
CA MET A 222 -11.22 -7.56 -14.11
C MET A 222 -10.56 -7.89 -15.45
N CYS A 223 -9.72 -8.92 -15.45
CA CYS A 223 -9.13 -9.51 -16.64
C CYS A 223 -8.84 -11.00 -16.42
N LEU A 224 -8.87 -11.79 -17.50
CA LEU A 224 -8.66 -13.24 -17.46
C LEU A 224 -7.33 -13.59 -18.12
N PHE A 225 -6.43 -14.20 -17.36
CA PHE A 225 -5.19 -14.75 -17.88
C PHE A 225 -5.36 -16.24 -18.19
N THR A 226 -5.30 -16.60 -19.46
CA THR A 226 -5.40 -18.00 -19.93
C THR A 226 -4.03 -18.58 -20.26
N GLY A 227 -3.95 -19.89 -20.53
CA GLY A 227 -2.74 -20.55 -21.04
C GLY A 227 -1.56 -20.56 -20.07
N LEU A 228 -1.85 -20.52 -18.77
CA LEU A 228 -0.88 -20.50 -17.68
C LEU A 228 -0.36 -21.92 -17.40
N SER A 229 0.81 -22.01 -16.76
CA SER A 229 1.32 -23.28 -16.25
C SER A 229 0.49 -23.72 -15.04
N HIS A 230 0.05 -24.96 -15.04
CA HIS A 230 -0.73 -25.55 -13.95
C HIS A 230 0.11 -25.80 -12.69
N THR A 231 1.41 -26.08 -12.87
CA THR A 231 2.34 -26.39 -11.79
C THR A 231 2.89 -25.18 -11.06
N SER A 232 2.63 -23.98 -11.59
CA SER A 232 3.16 -22.72 -11.06
C SER A 232 2.11 -21.97 -10.23
N THR A 233 2.58 -21.11 -9.33
CA THR A 233 1.71 -20.16 -8.62
C THR A 233 1.95 -18.76 -9.12
N TYR A 234 0.90 -17.94 -9.08
CA TYR A 234 0.89 -16.61 -9.64
C TYR A 234 0.37 -15.59 -8.64
N TYR A 235 0.90 -14.37 -8.70
CA TYR A 235 0.37 -13.20 -8.02
C TYR A 235 0.21 -12.06 -9.02
N ALA A 236 -0.78 -11.19 -8.80
CA ALA A 236 -0.97 -10.05 -9.68
C ALA A 236 -0.47 -8.76 -9.03
N MET A 237 0.10 -7.89 -9.86
CA MET A 237 0.35 -6.49 -9.58
C MET A 237 -0.51 -5.63 -10.51
N ILE A 238 -1.11 -4.59 -9.96
CA ILE A 238 -2.04 -3.72 -10.66
C ILE A 238 -1.70 -2.27 -10.34
N SER A 239 -1.68 -1.42 -11.35
CA SER A 239 -1.59 0.03 -11.22
C SER A 239 -2.44 0.68 -12.30
N LEU A 240 -2.72 1.98 -12.15
CA LEU A 240 -3.09 2.78 -13.33
C LEU A 240 -1.97 2.71 -14.36
N TYR A 241 -2.35 2.76 -15.62
CA TYR A 241 -1.45 3.00 -16.73
C TYR A 241 -1.11 4.49 -16.81
N GLU A 242 -0.39 4.95 -15.79
CA GLU A 242 0.16 6.30 -15.67
C GLU A 242 1.56 6.21 -15.08
N ASP A 243 2.45 7.10 -15.49
CA ASP A 243 3.77 7.21 -14.88
C ASP A 243 3.66 7.44 -13.36
N ARG A 244 4.39 6.62 -12.60
CA ARG A 244 4.48 6.67 -11.13
C ARG A 244 3.16 6.43 -10.39
N ALA A 245 2.20 5.78 -11.04
CA ALA A 245 1.01 5.26 -10.37
C ALA A 245 1.38 4.22 -9.30
N PHE A 246 0.63 4.14 -8.22
CA PHE A 246 0.89 3.18 -7.15
C PHE A 246 0.56 1.77 -7.64
N TYR A 247 1.43 0.82 -7.29
CA TYR A 247 1.02 -0.58 -7.35
C TYR A 247 0.13 -0.91 -6.15
N GLY A 248 -0.95 -1.63 -6.43
CA GLY A 248 -1.77 -2.29 -5.43
C GLY A 248 -0.98 -3.30 -4.59
N VAL A 249 -1.51 -3.64 -3.42
CA VAL A 249 -0.94 -4.70 -2.59
C VAL A 249 -1.02 -6.01 -3.35
N PRO A 250 0.11 -6.70 -3.60
CA PRO A 250 0.10 -7.97 -4.29
C PRO A 250 -0.86 -8.94 -3.62
N SER A 251 -1.63 -9.67 -4.43
CA SER A 251 -2.51 -10.72 -3.94
C SER A 251 -1.71 -11.87 -3.35
N ASP A 252 -2.38 -12.70 -2.54
CA ASP A 252 -1.87 -14.03 -2.26
C ASP A 252 -1.74 -14.83 -3.56
N ARG A 253 -0.84 -15.82 -3.54
CA ARG A 253 -0.50 -16.61 -4.72
C ARG A 253 -1.54 -17.66 -5.01
N VAL A 254 -1.89 -17.85 -6.28
CA VAL A 254 -2.91 -18.80 -6.74
C VAL A 254 -2.36 -19.65 -7.89
N SER A 255 -2.67 -20.95 -7.90
CA SER A 255 -2.41 -21.86 -9.03
C SER A 255 -3.70 -22.09 -9.84
N PRO A 256 -3.62 -22.20 -11.19
CA PRO A 256 -4.78 -22.55 -12.01
C PRO A 256 -5.43 -23.90 -11.60
N GLU A 257 -4.66 -24.88 -11.12
CA GLU A 257 -5.15 -26.21 -10.72
C GLU A 257 -6.11 -26.19 -9.53
N SER A 258 -6.09 -25.13 -8.72
CA SER A 258 -6.97 -25.05 -7.56
C SER A 258 -8.47 -24.97 -7.94
N TYR A 259 -8.80 -24.70 -9.21
CA TYR A 259 -10.15 -24.86 -9.76
C TYR A 259 -10.59 -26.35 -9.81
N GLU A 260 -9.72 -27.25 -10.24
CA GLU A 260 -10.03 -28.67 -10.44
C GLU A 260 -10.28 -29.42 -9.12
N LYS A 261 -9.66 -28.96 -8.03
CA LYS A 261 -9.88 -29.49 -6.67
C LYS A 261 -11.22 -29.06 -6.05
N VAL A 262 -11.78 -27.92 -6.46
CA VAL A 262 -13.10 -27.47 -5.99
C VAL A 262 -14.22 -28.20 -6.74
N GLY A 263 -14.02 -28.50 -8.03
CA GLY A 263 -14.97 -29.27 -8.83
C GLY A 263 -15.09 -30.76 -8.44
N SER A 264 -14.10 -31.31 -7.74
CA SER A 264 -14.04 -32.74 -7.36
C SER A 264 -14.58 -33.05 -5.96
N LEU A 265 -14.96 -32.04 -5.17
CA LEU A 265 -15.64 -32.19 -3.87
C LEU A 265 -17.17 -32.15 -3.96
N SER A 266 -17.72 -32.16 -5.17
CA SER A 266 -19.17 -32.20 -5.43
C SER A 266 -19.55 -33.50 -6.16
N LEU A 267 -19.37 -34.64 -5.49
CA LEU A 267 -19.98 -35.93 -5.86
C LEU A 267 -20.52 -36.62 -4.60
#